data_AF-Q6BPP2-F1
#
_entry.id   AF-Q6BPP2-F1
#
_cell.length_a   1.000
_cell.length_b   1.000
_cell.length_c   1.000
_cell.angle_alpha   90.00
_cell.angle_beta   90.00
_cell.angle_gamma   90.00
#
_symmetry.space_group_name_H-M   'P 1'
#
loop_
_entity.id
_entity.type
_entity.pdbx_description
1 polymer ?
#
loop_
_entity_poly.entity_id
_entity_poly.type
_entity_poly.pdbx_seq_one_letter_code
_entity_poly.pdbx_strand_id
1 'polypeptide(L)'
;MEQRLNIDEYQVDILYHLSSIQSTTSPNLSLIQQQPEINLKMRPLLLDFLMDVISKLNLSLSTFPLTVNLIDRYCSTRIVKKQHYQLLGLTSLWISCKNLDAKFKIPSLFDLCKMCCNCYDKKLFLEMENHVLKSLNWLISNPTFDQFIEIYINMLDSTKFIESSPANKNNVKTMAVYICELIQFYPNIYFNNNSSQIALGGLLTSLLICKVPIKLESALKHLNSYLDQDSIFDLASFNSFYKNLLKILKCPPPSLKLKYFSETGPSLKLMKIMIHYVNDRNANITPITPKFQIHEQSSQSSCYANFPRTPVSNNISPRIQLPPHSPAQVPTNTHSYNHSISSTTSELLPSPKASPENLSFDSFPARSPVDIHPPLHMPTITTTANFFHGRKRSIDDDTSVESPNKKLRARKPAFYIS
;
A
#
# COMPACT_ATOMS: atom_id res chain seq x y z
N MET A 1 24.09 -6.66 -10.66
CA MET A 1 23.53 -7.99 -10.96
C MET A 1 23.31 -8.76 -9.67
N GLU A 2 24.34 -8.85 -8.81
CA GLU A 2 24.28 -9.41 -7.44
C GLU A 2 23.10 -8.90 -6.60
N GLN A 3 22.86 -7.59 -6.53
CA GLN A 3 21.69 -7.05 -5.79
C GLN A 3 20.33 -7.63 -6.22
N ARG A 4 20.20 -8.12 -7.46
CA ARG A 4 18.97 -8.77 -7.93
C ARG A 4 18.94 -10.25 -7.55
N LEU A 5 20.08 -10.94 -7.64
CA LEU A 5 20.24 -12.33 -7.21
C LEU A 5 19.94 -12.49 -5.71
N ASN A 6 20.41 -11.56 -4.87
CA ASN A 6 20.16 -11.57 -3.43
C ASN A 6 18.68 -11.29 -3.07
N ILE A 7 17.93 -10.58 -3.91
CA ILE A 7 16.49 -10.35 -3.68
C ILE A 7 15.69 -11.62 -3.93
N ASP A 8 16.09 -12.42 -4.93
CA ASP A 8 15.40 -13.65 -5.32
C ASP A 8 15.57 -14.76 -4.26
N GLU A 9 16.72 -14.83 -3.56
CA GLU A 9 16.98 -15.80 -2.47
C GLU A 9 16.06 -15.58 -1.26
N TYR A 10 16.04 -14.36 -0.71
CA TYR A 10 15.27 -14.04 0.50
C TYR A 10 13.83 -13.59 0.21
N GLN A 11 13.34 -13.71 -1.04
CA GLN A 11 12.08 -13.10 -1.45
C GLN A 11 10.88 -13.60 -0.65
N VAL A 12 10.86 -14.91 -0.35
CA VAL A 12 9.81 -15.59 0.41
C VAL A 12 9.88 -15.23 1.90
N ASP A 13 11.08 -15.23 2.47
CA ASP A 13 11.30 -14.84 3.88
C ASP A 13 10.91 -13.37 4.13
N ILE A 14 11.26 -12.47 3.21
CA ILE A 14 10.85 -11.06 3.24
C ILE A 14 9.33 -10.95 3.17
N LEU A 15 8.67 -11.70 2.28
CA LEU A 15 7.21 -11.69 2.15
C LEU A 15 6.52 -12.18 3.43
N TYR A 16 7.00 -13.26 4.05
CA TYR A 16 6.52 -13.75 5.34
C TYR A 16 6.76 -12.73 6.46
N HIS A 17 7.97 -12.15 6.53
CA HIS A 17 8.31 -11.14 7.53
C HIS A 17 7.40 -9.90 7.42
N LEU A 18 7.22 -9.34 6.23
CA LEU A 18 6.32 -8.22 6.00
C LEU A 18 4.87 -8.59 6.37
N SER A 19 4.40 -9.79 6.02
CA SER A 19 3.06 -10.25 6.39
C SER A 19 2.87 -10.37 7.91
N SER A 20 3.89 -10.82 8.65
CA SER A 20 3.86 -10.87 10.11
C SER A 20 3.89 -9.49 10.78
N ILE A 21 4.67 -8.52 10.25
CA ILE A 21 4.61 -7.14 10.76
C ILE A 21 3.21 -6.58 10.54
N GLN A 22 2.68 -6.70 9.32
CA GLN A 22 1.37 -6.18 8.92
C GLN A 22 0.22 -6.64 9.84
N SER A 23 0.21 -7.92 10.27
CA SER A 23 -0.81 -8.42 11.20
C SER A 23 -0.70 -7.78 12.59
N THR A 24 0.52 -7.54 13.09
CA THR A 24 0.76 -6.83 14.36
C THR A 24 0.53 -5.31 14.28
N THR A 25 0.59 -4.72 13.09
CA THR A 25 0.44 -3.27 12.85
C THR A 25 -0.87 -2.88 12.17
N SER A 26 -1.89 -3.73 12.25
CA SER A 26 -3.22 -3.42 11.71
C SER A 26 -4.02 -2.48 12.66
N PRO A 27 -4.60 -1.36 12.17
CA PRO A 27 -5.48 -0.49 12.95
C PRO A 27 -6.89 -1.09 13.15
N ASN A 28 -7.58 -0.72 14.23
CA ASN A 28 -8.91 -1.23 14.56
C ASN A 28 -10.00 -0.20 14.22
N LEU A 29 -10.72 -0.42 13.12
CA LEU A 29 -11.78 0.46 12.64
C LEU A 29 -12.87 0.73 13.69
N SER A 30 -13.29 -0.29 14.44
CA SER A 30 -14.35 -0.18 15.44
C SER A 30 -13.97 0.77 16.58
N LEU A 31 -12.70 0.75 17.00
CA LEU A 31 -12.19 1.68 18.02
C LEU A 31 -12.04 3.11 17.47
N ILE A 32 -11.62 3.27 16.21
CA ILE A 32 -11.60 4.59 15.53
C ILE A 32 -13.02 5.17 15.41
N GLN A 33 -14.03 4.34 15.19
CA GLN A 33 -15.44 4.77 15.11
C GLN A 33 -16.04 5.18 16.46
N GLN A 34 -15.47 4.72 17.58
CA GLN A 34 -15.91 5.06 18.95
C GLN A 34 -15.33 6.39 19.48
N GLN A 35 -14.55 7.11 18.68
CA GLN A 35 -13.95 8.38 19.06
C GLN A 35 -15.02 9.47 19.32
N PRO A 36 -14.93 10.23 20.42
CA PRO A 36 -15.96 11.19 20.81
C PRO A 36 -15.94 12.50 19.99
N GLU A 37 -14.77 12.91 19.51
CA GLU A 37 -14.57 14.21 18.84
C GLU A 37 -14.14 14.11 17.36
N ILE A 38 -13.56 12.99 16.94
CA ILE A 38 -13.13 12.76 15.55
C ILE A 38 -14.03 11.72 14.87
N ASN A 39 -14.25 11.88 13.57
CA ASN A 39 -15.06 10.95 12.79
C ASN A 39 -14.35 10.55 11.48
N LEU A 40 -14.77 9.43 10.88
CA LEU A 40 -14.15 8.91 9.65
C LEU A 40 -14.24 9.86 8.44
N LYS A 41 -15.15 10.85 8.43
CA LYS A 41 -15.23 11.86 7.35
C LYS A 41 -14.14 12.94 7.49
N MET A 42 -13.57 13.12 8.67
CA MET A 42 -12.43 14.02 8.90
C MET A 42 -11.10 13.41 8.44
N ARG A 43 -10.99 12.08 8.39
CA ARG A 43 -9.76 11.38 8.00
C ARG A 43 -9.31 11.74 6.57
N PRO A 44 -10.15 11.68 5.52
CA PRO A 44 -9.76 12.14 4.17
C PRO A 44 -9.27 13.60 4.12
N LEU A 45 -9.84 14.49 4.96
CA LEU A 45 -9.43 15.89 5.04
C LEU A 45 -8.02 16.05 5.63
N LEU A 46 -7.70 15.29 6.68
CA LEU A 46 -6.35 15.24 7.25
C LEU A 46 -5.36 14.64 6.23
N LEU A 47 -5.73 13.57 5.54
CA LEU A 47 -4.88 12.93 4.54
C LEU A 47 -4.57 13.85 3.34
N ASP A 48 -5.55 14.64 2.90
CA ASP A 48 -5.39 15.59 1.79
C ASP A 48 -4.38 16.69 2.16
N PHE A 49 -4.51 17.24 3.37
CA PHE A 49 -3.55 18.17 3.94
C PHE A 49 -2.14 17.56 4.09
N LEU A 50 -2.01 16.32 4.55
CA LEU A 50 -0.71 15.66 4.72
C LEU A 50 -0.02 15.36 3.38
N MET A 51 -0.77 14.97 2.34
CA MET A 51 -0.23 14.81 0.98
C MET A 51 0.27 16.12 0.37
N ASP A 52 -0.45 17.21 0.65
CA ASP A 52 -0.03 18.57 0.32
C ASP A 52 1.29 18.96 1.01
N VAL A 53 1.47 18.58 2.28
CA VAL A 53 2.70 18.82 3.06
C VAL A 53 3.86 17.96 2.54
N ILE A 54 3.62 16.67 2.27
CA ILE A 54 4.60 15.73 1.67
C ILE A 54 5.13 16.27 0.34
N SER A 55 4.22 16.79 -0.50
CA SER A 55 4.56 17.38 -1.80
C SER A 55 5.38 18.67 -1.65
N LYS A 56 5.04 19.55 -0.69
CA LYS A 56 5.79 20.79 -0.41
C LYS A 56 7.20 20.54 0.15
N LEU A 57 7.38 19.43 0.87
CA LEU A 57 8.64 19.05 1.52
C LEU A 57 9.50 18.07 0.69
N ASN A 58 9.03 17.61 -0.48
CA ASN A 58 9.72 16.66 -1.37
C ASN A 58 10.14 15.33 -0.67
N LEU A 59 9.26 14.84 0.22
CA LEU A 59 9.43 13.59 0.98
C LEU A 59 9.18 12.35 0.11
N SER A 60 9.62 11.17 0.59
CA SER A 60 9.42 9.90 -0.12
C SER A 60 7.94 9.51 -0.25
N LEU A 61 7.62 8.78 -1.32
CA LEU A 61 6.29 8.23 -1.58
C LEU A 61 5.88 7.22 -0.48
N SER A 62 6.83 6.42 0.00
CA SER A 62 6.64 5.41 1.05
C SER A 62 6.28 6.03 2.41
N THR A 63 6.61 7.31 2.62
CA THR A 63 6.35 8.05 3.87
C THR A 63 4.86 8.29 4.11
N PHE A 64 4.04 8.45 3.06
CA PHE A 64 2.59 8.65 3.21
C PHE A 64 1.87 7.40 3.77
N PRO A 65 1.98 6.19 3.19
CA PRO A 65 1.42 4.96 3.76
C PRO A 65 1.76 4.73 5.24
N LEU A 66 3.02 4.95 5.62
CA LEU A 66 3.46 4.79 7.01
C LEU A 66 2.79 5.82 7.93
N THR A 67 2.73 7.09 7.50
CA THR A 67 2.05 8.16 8.23
C THR A 67 0.59 7.82 8.52
N VAL A 68 -0.14 7.30 7.52
CA VAL A 68 -1.55 6.91 7.67
C VAL A 68 -1.71 5.76 8.67
N ASN A 69 -0.86 4.72 8.60
CA ASN A 69 -0.87 3.62 9.55
C ASN A 69 -0.66 4.08 11.00
N LEU A 70 0.30 4.98 11.24
CA LEU A 70 0.58 5.52 12.58
C LEU A 70 -0.60 6.33 13.13
N ILE A 71 -1.25 7.16 12.29
CA ILE A 71 -2.43 7.93 12.70
C ILE A 71 -3.58 6.98 13.09
N ASP A 72 -3.89 5.99 12.24
CA ASP A 72 -5.02 5.11 12.46
C ASP A 72 -4.82 4.19 13.67
N ARG A 73 -3.60 3.64 13.87
CA ARG A 73 -3.28 2.84 15.07
C ARG A 73 -3.30 3.68 16.35
N TYR A 74 -2.85 4.92 16.29
CA TYR A 74 -2.95 5.83 17.44
C TYR A 74 -4.41 6.14 17.78
N CYS A 75 -5.25 6.46 16.77
CA CYS A 75 -6.69 6.60 16.93
C CYS A 75 -7.41 5.30 17.34
N SER A 76 -6.77 4.13 17.20
CA SER A 76 -7.27 2.84 17.70
C SER A 76 -6.93 2.60 19.18
N THR A 77 -6.00 3.37 19.77
CA THR A 77 -5.43 3.10 21.11
C THR A 77 -5.57 4.28 22.09
N ARG A 78 -5.86 5.49 21.59
CA ARG A 78 -5.98 6.73 22.36
C ARG A 78 -7.14 7.57 21.87
N ILE A 79 -7.87 8.19 22.79
CA ILE A 79 -8.88 9.22 22.46
C ILE A 79 -8.15 10.46 21.93
N VAL A 80 -8.57 10.96 20.77
CA VAL A 80 -7.97 12.13 20.11
C VAL A 80 -8.97 13.27 20.08
N LYS A 81 -8.62 14.39 20.71
CA LYS A 81 -9.40 15.62 20.60
C LYS A 81 -9.26 16.24 19.22
N LYS A 82 -10.36 16.81 18.71
CA LYS A 82 -10.48 17.46 17.40
C LYS A 82 -9.36 18.48 17.16
N GLN A 83 -9.07 19.31 18.16
CA GLN A 83 -8.03 20.34 18.14
C GLN A 83 -6.59 19.81 18.00
N HIS A 84 -6.34 18.53 18.30
CA HIS A 84 -5.02 17.89 18.22
C HIS A 84 -4.89 16.94 17.02
N TYR A 85 -5.92 16.76 16.20
CA TYR A 85 -5.90 15.80 15.09
C TYR A 85 -4.90 16.20 13.98
N GLN A 86 -4.74 17.49 13.69
CA GLN A 86 -3.71 17.98 12.76
C GLN A 86 -2.29 17.86 13.34
N LEU A 87 -2.12 18.14 14.63
CA LEU A 87 -0.84 17.95 15.35
C LEU A 87 -0.41 16.49 15.32
N LEU A 88 -1.33 15.55 15.61
CA LEU A 88 -1.11 14.12 15.47
C LEU A 88 -0.64 13.78 14.05
N GLY A 89 -1.38 14.21 13.03
CA GLY A 89 -1.04 13.92 11.63
C GLY A 89 0.36 14.39 11.22
N LEU A 90 0.73 15.63 11.55
CA LEU A 90 2.07 16.16 11.26
C LEU A 90 3.17 15.48 12.10
N THR A 91 2.86 15.04 13.31
CA THR A 91 3.82 14.33 14.17
C THR A 91 4.04 12.89 13.69
N SER A 92 2.97 12.17 13.31
CA SER A 92 3.06 10.86 12.64
C SER A 92 3.82 10.94 11.31
N LEU A 93 3.65 12.05 10.56
CA LEU A 93 4.45 12.32 9.37
C LEU A 93 5.94 12.48 9.72
N TRP A 94 6.27 13.29 10.73
CA TRP A 94 7.64 13.51 11.17
C TRP A 94 8.33 12.22 11.66
N ILE A 95 7.62 11.38 12.42
CA ILE A 95 8.08 10.05 12.82
C ILE A 95 8.35 9.18 11.58
N SER A 96 7.45 9.20 10.60
CA SER A 96 7.61 8.43 9.35
C SER A 96 8.82 8.89 8.54
N CYS A 97 9.05 10.21 8.43
CA CYS A 97 10.26 10.77 7.80
C CYS A 97 11.53 10.28 8.51
N LYS A 98 11.55 10.26 9.84
CA LYS A 98 12.71 9.77 10.61
C LYS A 98 12.98 8.27 10.43
N ASN A 99 11.99 7.50 9.98
CA ASN A 99 12.11 6.05 9.75
C ASN A 99 12.48 5.70 8.29
N LEU A 100 11.98 6.45 7.30
CA LEU A 100 12.09 6.10 5.87
C LEU A 100 12.86 7.10 5.00
N ASP A 101 12.89 8.39 5.35
CA ASP A 101 13.55 9.43 4.53
C ASP A 101 15.02 9.60 4.91
N ALA A 102 15.84 9.97 3.92
CA ALA A 102 17.25 10.29 4.15
C ALA A 102 17.38 11.48 5.11
N LYS A 103 18.38 11.45 6.01
CA LYS A 103 18.53 12.40 7.13
C LYS A 103 18.39 13.89 6.78
N PHE A 104 18.86 14.29 5.60
CA PHE A 104 18.81 15.68 5.11
C PHE A 104 17.43 16.13 4.57
N LYS A 105 16.50 15.19 4.34
CA LYS A 105 15.11 15.47 3.93
C LYS A 105 14.14 15.60 5.09
N ILE A 106 14.52 15.13 6.29
CA ILE A 106 13.65 15.12 7.46
C ILE A 106 13.33 16.58 7.83
N PRO A 107 12.04 16.99 7.88
CA PRO A 107 11.68 18.37 8.14
C PRO A 107 12.04 18.76 9.58
N SER A 108 12.45 20.01 9.78
CA SER A 108 12.69 20.52 11.12
C SER A 108 11.35 20.83 11.81
N LEU A 109 11.38 20.90 13.15
CA LEU A 109 10.22 21.37 13.93
C LEU A 109 9.74 22.76 13.50
N PHE A 110 10.63 23.61 12.97
CA PHE A 110 10.27 24.94 12.46
C PHE A 110 9.49 24.86 11.15
N ASP A 111 9.82 23.91 10.28
CA ASP A 111 9.09 23.68 9.03
C ASP A 111 7.70 23.10 9.31
N LEU A 112 7.60 22.16 10.25
CA LEU A 112 6.31 21.60 10.69
C LEU A 112 5.41 22.67 11.32
N CYS A 113 5.94 23.52 12.21
CA CYS A 113 5.21 24.66 12.76
C CYS A 113 4.68 25.57 11.64
N LYS A 114 5.49 25.86 10.61
CA LYS A 114 5.05 26.66 9.44
C LYS A 114 3.94 25.98 8.63
N MET A 115 3.98 24.65 8.46
CA MET A 115 2.95 23.92 7.70
C MET A 115 1.56 24.02 8.37
N CYS A 116 1.51 24.10 9.70
CA CYS A 116 0.30 24.43 10.46
C CYS A 116 0.25 25.91 10.88
N CYS A 117 0.86 26.83 10.12
CA CYS A 117 0.84 28.30 10.35
C CYS A 117 1.05 28.75 11.81
N ASN A 118 1.97 28.09 12.52
CA ASN A 118 2.34 28.29 13.92
C ASN A 118 1.18 28.11 14.92
N CYS A 119 0.18 27.30 14.59
CA CYS A 119 -0.93 26.94 15.49
C CYS A 119 -0.52 26.03 16.65
N TYR A 120 0.66 25.41 16.58
CA TYR A 120 1.22 24.54 17.62
C TYR A 120 2.69 24.90 17.86
N ASP A 121 3.08 24.97 19.13
CA ASP A 121 4.47 25.16 19.54
C ASP A 121 5.33 23.90 19.34
N LYS A 122 6.64 24.08 19.18
CA LYS A 122 7.63 22.99 19.10
C LYS A 122 7.52 22.00 20.27
N LYS A 123 7.13 22.46 21.47
CA LYS A 123 6.94 21.63 22.67
C LYS A 123 5.80 20.61 22.48
N LEU A 124 4.69 21.03 21.87
CA LEU A 124 3.54 20.14 21.60
C LEU A 124 3.88 19.04 20.59
N PHE A 125 4.73 19.32 19.59
CA PHE A 125 5.25 18.29 18.68
C PHE A 125 6.10 17.25 19.41
N LEU A 126 6.99 17.66 20.31
CA LEU A 126 7.83 16.75 21.11
C LEU A 126 7.00 15.90 22.10
N GLU A 127 5.99 16.50 22.72
CA GLU A 127 5.06 15.81 23.62
C GLU A 127 4.18 14.81 22.85
N MET A 128 3.61 15.22 21.72
CA MET A 128 2.83 14.34 20.84
C MET A 128 3.70 13.18 20.33
N GLU A 129 4.95 13.43 19.93
CA GLU A 129 5.85 12.39 19.45
C GLU A 129 6.09 11.32 20.52
N ASN A 130 6.50 11.75 21.72
CA ASN A 130 6.73 10.87 22.86
C ASN A 130 5.47 10.04 23.17
N HIS A 131 4.29 10.65 23.08
CA HIS A 131 3.02 9.98 23.35
C HIS A 131 2.61 8.99 22.23
N VAL A 132 2.84 9.30 20.96
CA VAL A 132 2.64 8.37 19.83
C VAL A 132 3.57 7.17 19.95
N LEU A 133 4.87 7.41 20.15
CA LEU A 133 5.89 6.36 20.27
C LEU A 133 5.58 5.40 21.43
N LYS A 134 5.23 5.94 22.60
CA LYS A 134 4.81 5.13 23.76
C LYS A 134 3.50 4.39 23.55
N SER A 135 2.48 5.04 22.96
CA SER A 135 1.17 4.40 22.77
C SER A 135 1.19 3.28 21.73
N LEU A 136 2.16 3.30 20.81
CA LEU A 136 2.40 2.25 19.82
C LEU A 136 3.52 1.28 20.22
N ASN A 137 3.98 1.31 21.48
CA ASN A 137 5.07 0.46 22.02
C ASN A 137 6.34 0.45 21.14
N TRP A 138 6.68 1.59 20.53
CA TRP A 138 7.78 1.74 19.56
C TRP A 138 7.70 0.88 18.29
N LEU A 139 6.58 0.20 18.04
CA LEU A 139 6.30 -0.54 16.80
C LEU A 139 5.92 0.43 15.68
N ILE A 140 6.90 1.21 15.20
CA ILE A 140 6.68 2.26 14.18
C ILE A 140 6.59 1.66 12.78
N SER A 141 7.46 0.71 12.45
CA SER A 141 7.58 0.11 11.12
C SER A 141 6.30 -0.62 10.70
N ASN A 142 5.82 -0.35 9.50
CA ASN A 142 4.70 -1.04 8.87
C ASN A 142 5.00 -1.19 7.36
N PRO A 143 4.78 -2.38 6.75
CA PRO A 143 5.01 -2.61 5.33
C PRO A 143 4.25 -1.62 4.45
N THR A 144 4.97 -0.99 3.53
CA THR A 144 4.41 0.00 2.61
C THR A 144 4.04 -0.67 1.27
N PHE A 145 3.03 -0.15 0.57
CA PHE A 145 2.48 -0.81 -0.61
C PHE A 145 3.51 -0.95 -1.75
N ASP A 146 4.47 -0.03 -1.84
CA ASP A 146 5.58 -0.05 -2.79
C ASP A 146 6.50 -1.27 -2.62
N GLN A 147 6.78 -1.69 -1.38
CA GLN A 147 7.58 -2.89 -1.09
C GLN A 147 6.88 -4.15 -1.63
N PHE A 148 5.59 -4.30 -1.33
CA PHE A 148 4.78 -5.41 -1.87
C PHE A 148 4.65 -5.36 -3.39
N ILE A 149 4.44 -4.19 -4.00
CA ILE A 149 4.37 -4.02 -5.46
C ILE A 149 5.69 -4.47 -6.12
N GLU A 150 6.85 -4.12 -5.56
CA GLU A 150 8.15 -4.54 -6.10
C GLU A 150 8.34 -6.06 -6.01
N ILE A 151 8.01 -6.67 -4.86
CA ILE A 151 8.05 -8.13 -4.68
C ILE A 151 7.14 -8.84 -5.70
N TYR A 152 5.89 -8.40 -5.84
CA TYR A 152 4.94 -9.02 -6.78
C TYR A 152 5.33 -8.82 -8.25
N ILE A 153 5.89 -7.67 -8.63
CA ILE A 153 6.42 -7.47 -9.99
C ILE A 153 7.57 -8.45 -10.27
N ASN A 154 8.50 -8.65 -9.33
CA ASN A 154 9.60 -9.60 -9.49
C ASN A 154 9.10 -11.05 -9.62
N MET A 155 8.11 -11.47 -8.81
CA MET A 155 7.49 -12.81 -8.88
C MET A 155 6.74 -13.07 -10.20
N LEU A 156 6.10 -12.04 -10.78
CA LEU A 156 5.40 -12.14 -12.07
C LEU A 156 6.33 -12.02 -13.28
N ASP A 157 7.48 -11.35 -13.12
CA ASP A 157 8.54 -11.25 -14.12
C ASP A 157 9.27 -12.57 -14.33
N SER A 158 9.63 -13.28 -13.25
CA SER A 158 10.40 -14.53 -13.29
C SER A 158 9.70 -15.64 -14.09
N THR A 159 8.37 -15.63 -14.09
CA THR A 159 7.49 -16.60 -14.76
C THR A 159 7.09 -16.22 -16.19
N LYS A 160 7.58 -15.09 -16.73
CA LYS A 160 7.17 -14.53 -18.03
C LYS A 160 5.66 -14.28 -18.17
N PHE A 161 4.90 -14.19 -17.08
CA PHE A 161 3.48 -13.77 -17.14
C PHE A 161 3.32 -12.34 -17.66
N ILE A 162 4.39 -11.53 -17.61
CA ILE A 162 4.41 -10.15 -18.05
C ILE A 162 5.52 -9.94 -19.11
N GLU A 163 5.23 -10.15 -20.39
CA GLU A 163 6.07 -9.70 -21.51
C GLU A 163 6.04 -8.17 -21.65
N SER A 164 6.62 -7.48 -20.66
CA SER A 164 6.60 -6.02 -20.58
C SER A 164 7.95 -5.41 -20.88
N SER A 165 7.96 -4.54 -21.90
CA SER A 165 8.97 -3.49 -22.05
C SER A 165 9.15 -2.73 -20.73
N PRO A 166 10.38 -2.30 -20.37
CA PRO A 166 10.65 -1.56 -19.12
C PRO A 166 9.78 -0.30 -18.98
N ALA A 167 9.40 0.34 -20.09
CA ALA A 167 8.46 1.47 -20.08
C ALA A 167 7.07 1.07 -19.57
N ASN A 168 6.58 -0.13 -19.92
CA ASN A 168 5.30 -0.64 -19.42
C ASN A 168 5.39 -1.03 -17.95
N LYS A 169 6.52 -1.58 -17.47
CA LYS A 169 6.72 -1.86 -16.03
C LYS A 169 6.61 -0.59 -15.20
N ASN A 170 7.25 0.50 -15.64
CA ASN A 170 7.17 1.80 -14.97
C ASN A 170 5.74 2.37 -14.97
N ASN A 171 4.99 2.23 -16.07
CA ASN A 171 3.58 2.63 -16.14
C ASN A 171 2.70 1.82 -15.18
N VAL A 172 2.86 0.49 -15.15
CA VAL A 172 2.14 -0.44 -14.26
C VAL A 172 2.43 -0.14 -12.79
N LYS A 173 3.70 0.09 -12.43
CA LYS A 173 4.11 0.47 -11.06
C LYS A 173 3.54 1.83 -10.66
N THR A 174 3.64 2.85 -11.52
CA THR A 174 3.12 4.20 -11.26
C THR A 174 1.60 4.17 -11.04
N MET A 175 0.87 3.40 -11.84
CA MET A 175 -0.57 3.21 -11.68
C MET A 175 -0.93 2.43 -10.42
N ALA A 176 -0.18 1.36 -10.09
CA ALA A 176 -0.40 0.59 -8.86
C ALA A 176 -0.20 1.45 -7.60
N VAL A 177 0.87 2.26 -7.56
CA VAL A 177 1.12 3.22 -6.47
C VAL A 177 0.01 4.26 -6.38
N TYR A 178 -0.42 4.86 -7.50
CA TYR A 178 -1.56 5.78 -7.51
C TYR A 178 -2.83 5.13 -6.92
N ILE A 179 -3.13 3.89 -7.29
CA ILE A 179 -4.28 3.14 -6.77
C ILE A 179 -4.16 2.92 -5.26
N CYS A 180 -2.99 2.53 -4.76
CA CYS A 180 -2.75 2.31 -3.34
C CYS A 180 -2.82 3.61 -2.52
N GLU A 181 -2.29 4.71 -3.05
CA GLU A 181 -2.45 6.05 -2.46
C GLU A 181 -3.90 6.50 -2.45
N LEU A 182 -4.65 6.27 -3.54
CA LEU A 182 -6.07 6.59 -3.63
C LEU A 182 -6.89 5.82 -2.58
N ILE A 183 -6.67 4.51 -2.44
CA ILE A 183 -7.41 3.64 -1.50
C ILE A 183 -7.29 4.14 -0.06
N GLN A 184 -6.16 4.71 0.35
CA GLN A 184 -5.99 5.28 1.69
C GLN A 184 -7.03 6.37 2.01
N PHE A 185 -7.59 7.08 1.03
CA PHE A 185 -8.65 8.07 1.25
C PHE A 185 -10.04 7.48 1.43
N TYR A 186 -10.24 6.18 1.22
CA TYR A 186 -11.53 5.50 1.26
C TYR A 186 -11.57 4.41 2.34
N PRO A 187 -12.00 4.76 3.58
CA PRO A 187 -12.09 3.82 4.71
C PRO A 187 -12.73 2.47 4.38
N ASN A 188 -13.80 2.47 3.57
CA ASN A 188 -14.56 1.27 3.20
C ASN A 188 -13.77 0.23 2.38
N ILE A 189 -12.64 0.62 1.76
CA ILE A 189 -11.72 -0.30 1.08
C ILE A 189 -10.46 -0.47 1.95
N TYR A 190 -9.91 0.64 2.45
CA TYR A 190 -8.68 0.64 3.26
C TYR A 190 -8.74 -0.25 4.50
N PHE A 191 -9.82 -0.22 5.29
CA PHE A 191 -9.91 -1.02 6.52
C PHE A 191 -10.43 -2.45 6.29
N ASN A 192 -10.94 -2.76 5.10
CA ASN A 192 -11.41 -4.11 4.74
C ASN A 192 -10.32 -4.94 4.05
N ASN A 193 -9.14 -4.37 3.80
CA ASN A 193 -8.06 -5.03 3.08
C ASN A 193 -6.69 -4.69 3.67
N ASN A 194 -5.84 -5.71 3.81
CA ASN A 194 -4.48 -5.54 4.32
C ASN A 194 -3.54 -4.91 3.27
N SER A 195 -2.36 -4.42 3.67
CA SER A 195 -1.39 -3.79 2.75
C SER A 195 -0.99 -4.67 1.57
N SER A 196 -0.74 -5.97 1.80
CA SER A 196 -0.47 -6.97 0.77
C SER A 196 -1.62 -7.09 -0.25
N GLN A 197 -2.86 -7.09 0.23
CA GLN A 197 -4.07 -7.16 -0.59
C GLN A 197 -4.30 -5.89 -1.41
N ILE A 198 -4.11 -4.71 -0.80
CA ILE A 198 -4.23 -3.42 -1.48
C ILE A 198 -3.16 -3.30 -2.57
N ALA A 199 -1.92 -3.69 -2.28
CA ALA A 199 -0.81 -3.71 -3.23
C ALA A 199 -1.07 -4.67 -4.40
N LEU A 200 -1.47 -5.92 -4.11
CA LEU A 200 -1.76 -6.93 -5.14
C LEU A 200 -2.98 -6.56 -5.99
N GLY A 201 -4.08 -6.16 -5.35
CA GLY A 201 -5.30 -5.70 -6.02
C GLY A 201 -5.03 -4.47 -6.89
N GLY A 202 -4.20 -3.54 -6.42
CA GLY A 202 -3.75 -2.38 -7.18
C GLY A 202 -2.87 -2.72 -8.38
N LEU A 203 -1.93 -3.66 -8.23
CA LEU A 203 -1.06 -4.16 -9.31
C LEU A 203 -1.83 -4.92 -10.39
N LEU A 204 -2.73 -5.84 -10.00
CA LEU A 204 -3.56 -6.57 -10.97
C LEU A 204 -4.53 -5.62 -11.69
N THR A 205 -5.09 -4.64 -10.98
CA THR A 205 -5.91 -3.59 -11.61
C THR A 205 -5.11 -2.70 -12.56
N SER A 206 -3.86 -2.34 -12.22
CA SER A 206 -3.01 -1.54 -13.11
C SER A 206 -2.58 -2.29 -14.37
N LEU A 207 -2.31 -3.59 -14.27
CA LEU A 207 -2.05 -4.45 -15.44
C LEU A 207 -3.26 -4.48 -16.41
N LEU A 208 -4.48 -4.59 -15.88
CA LEU A 208 -5.71 -4.53 -16.68
C LEU A 208 -5.91 -3.15 -17.34
N ILE A 209 -5.70 -2.05 -16.60
CA ILE A 209 -5.82 -0.67 -17.13
C ILE A 209 -4.79 -0.41 -18.23
N CYS A 210 -3.54 -0.84 -18.02
CA CYS A 210 -2.45 -0.73 -19.00
C CYS A 210 -2.59 -1.68 -20.20
N LYS A 211 -3.67 -2.48 -20.27
CA LYS A 211 -3.92 -3.49 -21.31
C LYS A 211 -2.75 -4.47 -21.48
N VAL A 212 -2.18 -4.93 -20.36
CA VAL A 212 -1.20 -6.01 -20.35
C VAL A 212 -1.95 -7.35 -20.37
N PRO A 213 -1.62 -8.30 -21.26
CA PRO A 213 -2.26 -9.60 -21.29
C PRO A 213 -1.79 -10.45 -20.09
N ILE A 214 -2.72 -10.85 -19.21
CA ILE A 214 -2.45 -11.66 -18.02
C ILE A 214 -3.57 -12.68 -17.76
N LYS A 215 -3.21 -13.93 -17.47
CA LYS A 215 -4.17 -14.93 -16.99
C LYS A 215 -4.40 -14.71 -15.49
N LEU A 216 -5.39 -13.90 -15.14
CA LEU A 216 -5.64 -13.43 -13.76
C LEU A 216 -5.66 -14.56 -12.73
N GLU A 217 -6.37 -15.66 -13.02
CA GLU A 217 -6.38 -16.84 -12.14
C GLU A 217 -5.01 -17.50 -12.00
N SER A 218 -4.25 -17.62 -13.10
CA SER A 218 -2.90 -18.22 -13.07
C SER A 218 -1.94 -17.35 -12.28
N ALA A 219 -2.03 -16.02 -12.42
CA ALA A 219 -1.22 -15.06 -11.68
C ALA A 219 -1.55 -15.06 -10.18
N LEU A 220 -2.83 -15.10 -9.81
CA LEU A 220 -3.27 -15.24 -8.42
C LEU A 220 -2.84 -16.58 -7.82
N LYS A 221 -3.02 -17.71 -8.53
CA LYS A 221 -2.55 -19.04 -8.09
C LYS A 221 -1.04 -19.08 -7.90
N HIS A 222 -0.27 -18.49 -8.82
CA HIS A 222 1.19 -18.39 -8.73
C HIS A 222 1.64 -17.55 -7.53
N LEU A 223 1.10 -16.35 -7.35
CA LEU A 223 1.46 -15.49 -6.22
C LEU A 223 1.05 -16.06 -4.86
N ASN A 224 -0.12 -16.71 -4.78
CA ASN A 224 -0.53 -17.42 -3.57
C ASN A 224 0.31 -18.69 -3.31
N SER A 225 0.96 -19.29 -4.32
CA SER A 225 1.80 -20.48 -4.12
C SER A 225 3.12 -20.22 -3.38
N TYR A 226 3.49 -18.95 -3.17
CA TYR A 226 4.60 -18.54 -2.29
C TYR A 226 4.19 -18.40 -0.82
N LEU A 227 2.93 -18.68 -0.47
CA LEU A 227 2.40 -18.62 0.88
C LEU A 227 1.69 -19.92 1.22
N ASP A 228 2.28 -20.70 2.14
CA ASP A 228 1.86 -22.07 2.44
C ASP A 228 0.53 -22.15 3.21
N GLN A 229 0.09 -21.06 3.85
CA GLN A 229 -1.07 -21.06 4.77
C GLN A 229 -2.10 -19.94 4.52
N ASP A 230 -1.70 -18.79 3.98
CA ASP A 230 -2.57 -17.63 3.76
C ASP A 230 -2.63 -17.24 2.27
N SER A 231 -3.81 -17.33 1.65
CA SER A 231 -4.01 -16.70 0.33
C SER A 231 -4.06 -15.18 0.49
N ILE A 232 -3.23 -14.43 -0.24
CA ILE A 232 -3.31 -12.95 -0.26
C ILE A 232 -4.69 -12.55 -0.75
N PHE A 233 -5.10 -13.13 -1.88
CA PHE A 233 -6.35 -12.83 -2.56
C PHE A 233 -6.85 -14.07 -3.29
N ASP A 234 -8.12 -14.43 -3.07
CA ASP A 234 -8.84 -15.33 -3.95
C ASP A 234 -9.53 -14.53 -5.09
N LEU A 235 -10.03 -15.25 -6.10
CA LEU A 235 -10.67 -14.61 -7.25
C LEU A 235 -11.98 -13.88 -6.86
N ALA A 236 -12.73 -14.37 -5.86
CA ALA A 236 -13.98 -13.74 -5.43
C ALA A 236 -13.70 -12.42 -4.69
N SER A 237 -12.73 -12.39 -3.78
CA SER A 237 -12.30 -11.16 -3.10
C SER A 237 -11.69 -10.17 -4.08
N PHE A 238 -10.88 -10.61 -5.06
CA PHE A 238 -10.40 -9.73 -6.12
C PHE A 238 -11.55 -9.08 -6.88
N ASN A 239 -12.55 -9.87 -7.29
CA ASN A 239 -13.72 -9.34 -8.00
C ASN A 239 -14.52 -8.33 -7.14
N SER A 240 -14.64 -8.56 -5.82
CA SER A 240 -15.31 -7.64 -4.90
C SER A 240 -14.52 -6.34 -4.70
N PHE A 241 -13.21 -6.45 -4.48
CA PHE A 241 -12.28 -5.32 -4.36
C PHE A 241 -12.27 -4.47 -5.63
N TYR A 242 -12.07 -5.09 -6.79
CA TYR A 242 -12.06 -4.44 -8.11
C TYR A 242 -13.37 -3.68 -8.37
N LYS A 243 -14.53 -4.29 -8.05
CA LYS A 243 -15.84 -3.64 -8.11
C LYS A 243 -15.94 -2.37 -7.27
N ASN A 244 -15.37 -2.37 -6.07
CA ASN A 244 -15.40 -1.21 -5.19
C ASN A 244 -14.37 -0.15 -5.60
N LEU A 245 -13.20 -0.59 -6.08
CA LEU A 245 -12.15 0.28 -6.61
C LEU A 245 -12.62 1.06 -7.86
N LEU A 246 -13.27 0.41 -8.82
CA LEU A 246 -13.80 1.07 -10.03
C LEU A 246 -14.68 2.29 -9.71
N LYS A 247 -15.47 2.23 -8.63
CA LYS A 247 -16.35 3.33 -8.18
C LYS A 247 -15.57 4.59 -7.76
N ILE A 248 -14.32 4.44 -7.29
CA ILE A 248 -13.53 5.53 -6.72
C ILE A 248 -12.40 6.02 -7.63
N LEU A 249 -11.95 5.23 -8.61
CA LEU A 249 -10.81 5.57 -9.50
C LEU A 249 -10.94 6.94 -10.19
N LYS A 250 -12.16 7.37 -10.52
CA LYS A 250 -12.47 8.66 -11.17
C LYS A 250 -12.67 9.82 -10.18
N CYS A 251 -12.59 9.57 -8.87
CA CYS A 251 -12.92 10.54 -7.82
C CYS A 251 -11.71 10.96 -6.94
N PRO A 252 -10.48 11.18 -7.46
CA PRO A 252 -9.35 11.51 -6.60
C PRO A 252 -9.54 12.80 -5.79
N PRO A 253 -9.01 12.85 -4.55
CA PRO A 253 -8.98 14.05 -3.72
C PRO A 253 -8.08 15.14 -4.34
N PRO A 254 -8.21 16.41 -3.90
CA PRO A 254 -7.46 17.54 -4.45
C PRO A 254 -5.94 17.32 -4.54
N SER A 255 -5.29 16.84 -3.48
CA SER A 255 -3.85 16.58 -3.44
C SER A 255 -3.41 15.54 -4.48
N LEU A 256 -4.14 14.42 -4.62
CA LEU A 256 -3.87 13.41 -5.65
C LEU A 256 -4.14 13.93 -7.07
N LYS A 257 -5.11 14.83 -7.25
CA LYS A 257 -5.30 15.54 -8.54
C LYS A 257 -4.09 16.38 -8.89
N LEU A 258 -3.59 17.19 -7.95
CA LEU A 258 -2.38 18.01 -8.17
C LEU A 258 -1.16 17.15 -8.48
N LYS A 259 -0.99 16.01 -7.79
CA LYS A 259 0.15 15.10 -7.96
C LYS A 259 0.15 14.31 -9.27
N TYR A 260 -1.00 13.76 -9.70
CA TYR A 260 -1.07 12.83 -10.84
C TYR A 260 -1.74 13.38 -12.10
N PHE A 261 -2.56 14.44 -12.00
CA PHE A 261 -3.36 14.99 -13.09
C PHE A 261 -2.91 16.40 -13.51
N SER A 262 -1.75 16.87 -13.03
CA SER A 262 -1.12 18.11 -13.52
C SER A 262 -0.91 18.04 -15.04
N GLU A 263 -1.22 19.13 -15.75
CA GLU A 263 -1.18 19.20 -17.22
C GLU A 263 0.23 18.96 -17.79
N THR A 264 1.26 19.35 -17.04
CA THR A 264 2.68 19.14 -17.37
C THR A 264 3.27 17.87 -16.74
N GLY A 265 2.46 17.10 -16.00
CA GLY A 265 2.92 15.95 -15.23
C GLY A 265 3.15 14.69 -16.08
N PRO A 266 4.22 13.89 -15.82
CA PRO A 266 4.51 12.68 -16.60
C PRO A 266 3.39 11.62 -16.49
N SER A 267 2.67 11.60 -15.38
CA SER A 267 1.57 10.68 -15.10
C SER A 267 0.28 10.99 -15.87
N LEU A 268 0.13 12.16 -16.49
CA LEU A 268 -1.14 12.59 -17.09
C LEU A 268 -1.62 11.65 -18.21
N LYS A 269 -0.70 11.18 -19.06
CA LYS A 269 -1.02 10.22 -20.14
C LYS A 269 -1.59 8.92 -19.58
N LEU A 270 -1.00 8.46 -18.47
CA LEU A 270 -1.40 7.24 -17.76
C LEU A 270 -2.75 7.40 -17.05
N MET A 271 -3.00 8.57 -16.44
CA MET A 271 -4.31 8.90 -15.86
C MET A 271 -5.43 9.01 -16.91
N LYS A 272 -5.13 9.52 -18.11
CA LYS A 272 -6.08 9.52 -19.24
C LYS A 272 -6.46 8.11 -19.69
N ILE A 273 -5.49 7.17 -19.72
CA ILE A 273 -5.76 5.74 -20.01
C ILE A 273 -6.68 5.14 -18.95
N MET A 274 -6.47 5.43 -17.66
CA MET A 274 -7.37 5.00 -16.59
C MET A 274 -8.80 5.53 -16.76
N ILE A 275 -8.97 6.82 -17.05
CA ILE A 275 -10.30 7.41 -17.23
C ILE A 275 -11.03 6.72 -18.39
N HIS A 276 -10.35 6.48 -19.52
CA HIS A 276 -10.91 5.75 -20.65
C HIS A 276 -11.32 4.33 -20.24
N TYR A 277 -10.42 3.58 -19.60
CA TYR A 277 -10.69 2.21 -19.15
C TYR A 277 -11.91 2.12 -18.21
N VAL A 278 -12.04 3.04 -17.26
CA VAL A 278 -13.19 3.07 -16.33
C VAL A 278 -14.48 3.45 -17.07
N ASN A 279 -14.42 4.37 -18.03
CA ASN A 279 -15.58 4.70 -18.87
C ASN A 279 -16.08 3.49 -19.66
N ASP A 280 -15.18 2.74 -20.31
CA ASP A 280 -15.51 1.51 -21.06
C ASP A 280 -16.12 0.42 -20.15
N ARG A 281 -15.72 0.37 -18.87
CA ARG A 281 -16.13 -0.66 -17.91
C ARG A 281 -17.36 -0.33 -17.09
N ASN A 282 -17.89 0.89 -17.16
CA ASN A 282 -19.13 1.23 -16.45
C ASN A 282 -20.37 0.42 -16.92
N ALA A 283 -20.27 -0.30 -18.05
CA ALA A 283 -21.28 -1.26 -18.51
C ALA A 283 -20.97 -2.74 -18.17
N ASN A 284 -19.71 -3.10 -17.91
CA ASN A 284 -19.28 -4.49 -17.72
C ASN A 284 -18.32 -4.61 -16.53
N ILE A 285 -18.85 -5.19 -15.45
CA ILE A 285 -18.27 -5.15 -14.10
C ILE A 285 -17.17 -6.23 -13.91
N THR A 286 -17.05 -7.21 -14.80
CA THR A 286 -16.05 -8.28 -14.72
C THR A 286 -14.65 -7.81 -15.19
N PRO A 287 -13.55 -8.39 -14.66
CA PRO A 287 -12.20 -8.13 -15.14
C PRO A 287 -11.97 -8.86 -16.48
N ILE A 288 -12.13 -8.14 -17.59
CA ILE A 288 -11.73 -8.60 -18.93
C ILE A 288 -10.25 -8.28 -19.11
N THR A 289 -9.43 -9.30 -19.41
CA THR A 289 -8.04 -9.11 -19.81
C THR A 289 -7.90 -9.05 -21.34
N PRO A 290 -6.90 -8.34 -21.90
CA PRO A 290 -6.60 -8.45 -23.33
C PRO A 290 -6.33 -9.89 -23.75
N LYS A 291 -6.82 -10.27 -24.94
CA LYS A 291 -6.54 -11.58 -25.52
C LYS A 291 -5.03 -11.69 -25.80
N PHE A 292 -4.41 -12.80 -25.39
CA PHE A 292 -3.07 -13.16 -25.83
C PHE A 292 -3.08 -13.30 -27.35
N GLN A 293 -2.28 -12.49 -28.05
CA GLN A 293 -2.05 -12.65 -29.49
C GLN A 293 -0.97 -13.70 -29.69
N ILE A 294 -1.38 -14.93 -30.02
CA ILE A 294 -0.46 -15.93 -30.57
C ILE A 294 -0.16 -15.48 -32.00
N HIS A 295 1.10 -15.24 -32.31
CA HIS A 295 1.57 -14.94 -33.66
C HIS A 295 1.59 -16.23 -34.50
N GLU A 296 0.44 -16.66 -35.01
CA GLU A 296 0.42 -17.51 -36.20
C GLU A 296 0.73 -16.63 -37.41
N GLN A 297 1.93 -16.80 -37.97
CA GLN A 297 2.30 -16.12 -39.21
C GLN A 297 1.57 -16.77 -40.38
N SER A 298 0.87 -15.94 -41.15
CA SER A 298 0.12 -16.32 -42.34
C SER A 298 1.03 -16.91 -43.43
N SER A 299 0.59 -18.02 -44.02
CA SER A 299 0.89 -18.36 -45.42
C SER A 299 -0.41 -18.29 -46.20
N GLN A 300 -0.61 -17.25 -47.02
CA GLN A 300 -1.73 -17.21 -47.95
C GLN A 300 -1.39 -17.97 -49.23
N SER A 301 -2.27 -18.86 -49.65
CA SER A 301 -2.50 -19.12 -51.07
C SER A 301 -4.00 -19.35 -51.31
N SER A 302 -4.52 -18.70 -52.36
CA SER A 302 -5.86 -18.87 -52.91
C SER A 302 -6.03 -20.31 -53.47
N CYS A 303 -7.21 -20.85 -53.80
CA CYS A 303 -8.34 -20.21 -54.49
C CYS A 303 -9.68 -20.98 -54.30
N TYR A 304 -10.78 -20.32 -54.69
CA TYR A 304 -12.11 -20.84 -55.08
C TYR A 304 -12.93 -21.69 -54.08
N ALA A 305 -14.12 -21.17 -53.78
CA ALA A 305 -15.24 -21.95 -53.26
C ALA A 305 -16.06 -22.56 -54.40
N ASN A 306 -16.60 -23.76 -54.18
CA ASN A 306 -17.87 -24.20 -54.78
C ASN A 306 -18.52 -25.27 -53.89
N PHE A 307 -19.85 -25.23 -53.79
CA PHE A 307 -20.67 -26.00 -52.85
C PHE A 307 -21.04 -27.42 -53.41
N PRO A 308 -22.09 -28.11 -52.92
CA PRO A 308 -21.99 -29.12 -51.87
C PRO A 308 -22.48 -30.51 -52.34
N ARG A 309 -22.23 -31.60 -51.59
CA ARG A 309 -22.98 -32.87 -51.77
C ARG A 309 -23.27 -33.61 -50.47
N THR A 310 -24.52 -34.03 -50.33
CA THR A 310 -25.00 -35.09 -49.44
C THR A 310 -25.25 -36.37 -50.30
N PRO A 311 -25.93 -37.45 -49.85
CA PRO A 311 -25.23 -38.69 -49.52
C PRO A 311 -25.72 -39.93 -50.31
N VAL A 312 -24.88 -40.98 -50.47
CA VAL A 312 -25.35 -42.32 -50.90
C VAL A 312 -24.56 -43.44 -50.21
N SER A 313 -25.27 -44.53 -49.89
CA SER A 313 -24.81 -45.75 -49.22
C SER A 313 -24.69 -46.92 -50.22
N ASN A 314 -23.77 -47.89 -50.00
CA ASN A 314 -24.16 -49.30 -49.76
C ASN A 314 -22.98 -50.31 -49.63
N ASN A 315 -22.98 -50.97 -48.46
CA ASN A 315 -22.61 -52.36 -48.13
C ASN A 315 -22.08 -53.31 -49.24
N ILE A 316 -21.01 -54.06 -48.92
CA ILE A 316 -20.97 -55.55 -48.99
C ILE A 316 -20.15 -56.11 -47.80
N SER A 317 -20.59 -57.22 -47.20
CA SER A 317 -19.84 -58.16 -46.32
C SER A 317 -20.48 -59.56 -46.51
N PRO A 318 -19.84 -60.72 -46.18
CA PRO A 318 -19.86 -61.24 -44.78
C PRO A 318 -18.75 -62.27 -44.38
N ARG A 319 -18.87 -62.83 -43.14
CA ARG A 319 -18.44 -64.17 -42.59
C ARG A 319 -17.39 -64.09 -41.42
N ILE A 320 -17.68 -64.28 -40.11
CA ILE A 320 -18.12 -65.47 -39.29
C ILE A 320 -16.92 -66.39 -38.91
N GLN A 321 -16.61 -66.82 -37.65
CA GLN A 321 -17.35 -66.80 -36.34
C GLN A 321 -16.45 -66.90 -35.04
N LEU A 322 -16.90 -66.24 -33.95
CA LEU A 322 -16.76 -66.38 -32.46
C LEU A 322 -15.67 -67.21 -31.67
N PRO A 323 -15.26 -66.75 -30.44
CA PRO A 323 -14.34 -67.43 -29.46
C PRO A 323 -15.06 -68.03 -28.21
N PRO A 324 -14.38 -68.66 -27.20
CA PRO A 324 -14.15 -67.99 -25.87
C PRO A 324 -13.01 -68.52 -24.91
N HIS A 325 -12.86 -67.84 -23.74
CA HIS A 325 -12.38 -68.26 -22.38
C HIS A 325 -10.90 -68.19 -21.88
N SER A 326 -10.79 -67.79 -20.58
CA SER A 326 -9.64 -67.75 -19.64
C SER A 326 -9.63 -68.98 -18.70
N PRO A 327 -8.61 -69.26 -17.84
CA PRO A 327 -8.47 -68.58 -16.52
C PRO A 327 -7.02 -68.49 -15.92
N ALA A 328 -6.91 -68.13 -14.63
CA ALA A 328 -5.72 -67.72 -13.85
C ALA A 328 -4.94 -68.83 -13.10
N GLN A 329 -3.75 -68.52 -12.52
CA GLN A 329 -3.37 -68.71 -11.09
C GLN A 329 -1.89 -68.33 -10.73
N VAL A 330 -1.55 -68.31 -9.42
CA VAL A 330 -0.45 -67.60 -8.67
C VAL A 330 -0.24 -68.31 -7.30
N PRO A 331 0.88 -68.26 -6.49
CA PRO A 331 2.19 -67.52 -6.53
C PRO A 331 3.47 -68.44 -6.37
N THR A 332 4.66 -67.91 -6.03
CA THR A 332 5.39 -68.10 -4.72
C THR A 332 6.83 -67.51 -4.60
N ASN A 333 7.04 -66.71 -3.55
CA ASN A 333 8.14 -66.65 -2.55
C ASN A 333 9.67 -66.49 -2.82
N THR A 334 10.22 -65.45 -2.15
CA THR A 334 11.45 -65.37 -1.30
C THR A 334 12.86 -65.72 -1.83
N HIS A 335 13.80 -64.75 -1.75
CA HIS A 335 14.81 -64.71 -0.67
C HIS A 335 15.65 -63.40 -0.67
N SER A 336 16.17 -63.03 0.49
CA SER A 336 17.11 -61.93 0.75
C SER A 336 18.47 -62.47 1.21
N TYR A 337 19.59 -61.75 1.01
CA TYR A 337 20.65 -61.48 2.01
C TYR A 337 21.76 -60.53 1.49
N ASN A 338 22.52 -59.94 2.42
CA ASN A 338 23.52 -58.87 2.25
C ASN A 338 24.96 -59.37 1.91
N HIS A 339 25.87 -58.43 1.58
CA HIS A 339 27.26 -58.21 2.10
C HIS A 339 28.16 -57.51 1.04
N SER A 340 29.23 -56.72 1.32
CA SER A 340 29.64 -55.77 2.39
C SER A 340 31.04 -55.17 2.08
N ILE A 341 31.61 -54.27 2.92
CA ILE A 341 33.04 -53.83 3.03
C ILE A 341 33.48 -52.67 2.07
N SER A 342 33.67 -51.40 2.53
CA SER A 342 34.84 -50.69 3.16
C SER A 342 35.83 -50.07 2.13
N SER A 343 36.62 -48.99 2.36
CA SER A 343 36.95 -48.11 3.52
C SER A 343 37.77 -46.85 3.09
N THR A 344 38.11 -45.93 4.01
CA THR A 344 39.09 -44.77 3.93
C THR A 344 38.64 -43.51 3.15
N THR A 345 38.91 -42.24 3.54
CA THR A 345 39.56 -41.60 4.74
C THR A 345 39.19 -40.09 4.85
N SER A 346 39.11 -39.54 6.09
CA SER A 346 39.47 -38.18 6.62
C SER A 346 39.05 -36.87 5.86
N GLU A 347 38.66 -35.71 6.42
CA GLU A 347 38.64 -35.04 7.77
C GLU A 347 37.37 -34.12 7.88
N LEU A 348 36.53 -34.14 8.93
CA LEU A 348 36.50 -33.28 10.16
C LEU A 348 36.42 -31.74 9.92
N LEU A 349 35.25 -31.06 9.98
CA LEU A 349 34.49 -30.50 11.14
C LEU A 349 35.14 -29.25 11.84
N PRO A 350 34.40 -28.31 12.51
CA PRO A 350 33.06 -28.46 13.10
C PRO A 350 32.04 -27.29 12.97
N SER A 351 30.79 -27.60 13.34
CA SER A 351 29.70 -26.67 13.72
C SER A 351 29.75 -26.25 15.20
N PRO A 352 29.20 -25.09 15.60
CA PRO A 352 28.90 -24.79 17.01
C PRO A 352 27.40 -24.92 17.34
N LYS A 353 27.09 -25.70 18.38
CA LYS A 353 25.84 -25.56 19.16
C LYS A 353 26.10 -24.60 20.32
N ALA A 354 25.13 -23.74 20.65
CA ALA A 354 25.03 -23.12 21.98
C ALA A 354 23.57 -22.82 22.33
N SER A 355 23.21 -23.06 23.58
CA SER A 355 21.95 -22.65 24.22
C SER A 355 22.27 -22.28 25.66
N PRO A 356 21.42 -21.47 26.33
CA PRO A 356 21.93 -20.42 27.20
C PRO A 356 22.05 -20.84 28.67
N GLU A 357 23.02 -20.23 29.36
CA GLU A 357 23.08 -20.25 30.83
C GLU A 357 23.43 -18.88 31.42
N ASN A 358 22.67 -18.53 32.47
CA ASN A 358 23.12 -17.85 33.69
C ASN A 358 23.80 -16.47 33.59
N LEU A 359 22.97 -15.42 33.67
CA LEU A 359 23.28 -14.21 34.45
C LEU A 359 22.10 -13.89 35.36
N SER A 360 22.35 -13.78 36.66
CA SER A 360 21.34 -13.60 37.70
C SER A 360 21.69 -12.45 38.64
N PHE A 361 20.64 -11.74 39.07
CA PHE A 361 20.61 -10.71 40.12
C PHE A 361 21.58 -9.52 39.99
N ASP A 362 20.99 -8.35 39.74
CA ASP A 362 21.28 -7.20 40.59
C ASP A 362 19.97 -6.51 41.00
N SER A 363 19.86 -6.11 42.26
CA SER A 363 18.58 -5.80 42.92
C SER A 363 18.52 -4.38 43.46
N PHE A 364 17.52 -3.59 43.05
CA PHE A 364 17.18 -2.31 43.69
C PHE A 364 15.65 -2.16 43.85
N PRO A 365 15.18 -1.39 44.85
CA PRO A 365 14.04 -1.81 45.66
C PRO A 365 12.68 -1.23 45.22
N ALA A 366 11.63 -1.90 45.69
CA ALA A 366 10.25 -1.45 45.55
C ALA A 366 10.01 -0.08 46.21
N ARG A 367 9.20 0.77 45.56
CA ARG A 367 8.54 1.91 46.19
C ARG A 367 7.05 1.65 46.32
N SER A 368 6.54 1.91 47.52
CA SER A 368 5.11 1.95 47.87
C SER A 368 4.38 3.11 47.17
N PRO A 369 3.03 3.06 47.07
CA PRO A 369 2.25 4.07 46.37
C PRO A 369 2.22 5.40 47.14
N VAL A 370 2.11 6.52 46.42
CA VAL A 370 1.91 7.86 46.97
C VAL A 370 0.76 8.56 46.26
N ASP A 371 0.01 9.30 47.07
CA ASP A 371 -1.36 9.77 46.91
C ASP A 371 -1.77 10.57 45.68
N ILE A 372 -3.07 10.50 45.43
CA ILE A 372 -3.82 11.28 44.44
C ILE A 372 -4.06 12.70 45.00
N HIS A 373 -3.65 13.73 44.26
CA HIS A 373 -4.08 15.12 44.51
C HIS A 373 -4.93 15.68 43.35
N PRO A 374 -5.98 16.48 43.64
CA PRO A 374 -6.94 16.97 42.65
C PRO A 374 -6.42 18.16 41.81
N PRO A 375 -7.09 18.50 40.68
CA PRO A 375 -6.58 19.48 39.72
C PRO A 375 -6.70 20.93 40.21
N LEU A 376 -5.69 21.75 39.85
CA LEU A 376 -5.67 23.18 40.12
C LEU A 376 -6.55 23.97 39.14
N HIS A 377 -7.35 24.89 39.68
CA HIS A 377 -8.13 25.87 38.90
C HIS A 377 -7.22 26.87 38.16
N MET A 378 -7.59 27.21 36.92
CA MET A 378 -7.08 28.40 36.22
C MET A 378 -8.13 29.53 36.28
N PRO A 379 -7.73 30.81 36.47
CA PRO A 379 -8.67 31.91 36.61
C PRO A 379 -9.20 32.41 35.25
N THR A 380 -10.49 32.70 35.21
CA THR A 380 -11.14 33.45 34.12
C THR A 380 -10.70 34.91 34.09
N ILE A 381 -10.17 35.37 32.96
CA ILE A 381 -9.97 36.80 32.69
C ILE A 381 -11.07 37.29 31.73
N THR A 382 -12.10 37.88 32.31
CA THR A 382 -12.96 38.86 31.63
C THR A 382 -12.22 40.19 31.59
N THR A 383 -12.37 41.01 30.53
CA THR A 383 -12.59 42.48 30.61
C THR A 383 -12.59 43.15 29.22
N THR A 384 -13.78 43.64 28.86
CA THR A 384 -14.17 44.80 28.02
C THR A 384 -13.20 45.46 27.03
N ALA A 385 -13.74 45.77 25.85
CA ALA A 385 -13.26 46.87 25.01
C ALA A 385 -13.51 48.24 25.66
N ASN A 386 -12.66 49.24 25.37
CA ASN A 386 -13.06 50.64 25.40
C ASN A 386 -12.21 51.52 24.45
N PHE A 387 -12.86 52.56 23.93
CA PHE A 387 -12.27 53.58 23.05
C PHE A 387 -11.28 54.49 23.79
N PHE A 388 -10.34 55.12 23.06
CA PHE A 388 -10.08 56.56 23.24
C PHE A 388 -9.55 57.22 21.96
N HIS A 389 -9.87 58.51 21.77
CA HIS A 389 -9.53 59.32 20.60
C HIS A 389 -8.08 59.85 20.61
N GLY A 390 -7.51 60.03 19.42
CA GLY A 390 -6.14 60.48 19.20
C GLY A 390 -5.85 61.97 19.38
N ARG A 391 -4.66 62.39 18.91
CA ARG A 391 -4.32 63.80 18.67
C ARG A 391 -3.33 63.97 17.52
N LYS A 392 -3.44 65.09 16.81
CA LYS A 392 -2.74 65.46 15.57
C LYS A 392 -1.32 66.02 15.79
N ARG A 393 -0.48 65.93 14.75
CA ARG A 393 0.41 66.97 14.14
C ARG A 393 1.45 66.28 13.24
N SER A 394 2.00 66.82 12.14
CA SER A 394 1.59 67.79 11.08
C SER A 394 2.82 68.09 10.21
N ILE A 395 2.66 68.52 8.95
CA ILE A 395 3.68 69.13 8.04
C ILE A 395 4.65 68.13 7.37
N ASP A 396 4.99 68.20 6.07
CA ASP A 396 4.34 68.67 4.81
C ASP A 396 5.14 68.08 3.61
N ASP A 397 4.53 68.02 2.42
CA ASP A 397 5.10 67.84 1.05
C ASP A 397 6.05 66.63 0.75
N ASP A 398 6.16 66.06 -0.47
CA ASP A 398 5.78 66.56 -1.79
C ASP A 398 5.52 65.42 -2.84
N THR A 399 4.76 65.73 -3.90
CA THR A 399 4.58 65.02 -5.20
C THR A 399 3.99 63.60 -5.29
N SER A 400 3.28 63.37 -6.41
CA SER A 400 2.39 62.23 -6.69
C SER A 400 2.80 61.39 -7.91
N VAL A 401 2.72 60.06 -7.81
CA VAL A 401 2.43 59.14 -8.93
C VAL A 401 1.56 57.98 -8.44
N GLU A 402 0.53 57.61 -9.20
CA GLU A 402 -0.47 56.61 -8.81
C GLU A 402 0.01 55.15 -8.99
N SER A 403 -0.22 54.35 -7.94
CA SER A 403 -0.91 53.04 -7.85
C SER A 403 -0.97 52.07 -9.08
N PRO A 404 -1.04 50.71 -8.89
CA PRO A 404 -1.71 50.07 -7.75
C PRO A 404 -0.93 48.95 -7.03
N ASN A 405 -1.04 48.98 -5.70
CA ASN A 405 -0.61 47.92 -4.80
C ASN A 405 -1.39 46.61 -5.00
N LYS A 406 -0.71 45.53 -5.42
CA LYS A 406 -1.19 44.17 -5.17
C LYS A 406 -1.06 43.86 -3.67
N LYS A 407 -2.12 44.12 -2.90
CA LYS A 407 -2.24 43.64 -1.51
C LYS A 407 -2.04 42.12 -1.47
N LEU A 408 -0.88 41.68 -0.99
CA LEU A 408 -0.58 40.26 -0.79
C LEU A 408 -1.39 39.76 0.42
N ARG A 409 -2.68 39.48 0.18
CA ARG A 409 -3.59 38.95 1.20
C ARG A 409 -3.16 37.53 1.52
N ALA A 410 -2.37 37.38 2.58
CA ALA A 410 -1.94 36.07 3.10
C ALA A 410 -3.18 35.18 3.28
N ARG A 411 -3.32 34.16 2.44
CA ARG A 411 -4.38 33.16 2.57
C ARG A 411 -4.10 32.37 3.83
N LYS A 412 -5.01 32.44 4.81
CA LYS A 412 -5.03 31.48 5.93
C LYS A 412 -5.09 30.06 5.34
N PRO A 413 -4.43 29.06 5.97
CA PRO A 413 -4.48 27.68 5.49
C PRO A 413 -5.92 27.17 5.55
N ALA A 414 -6.31 26.32 4.60
CA ALA A 414 -7.69 25.89 4.40
C ALA A 414 -8.23 24.92 5.47
N PHE A 415 -7.43 24.59 6.50
CA PHE A 415 -7.78 23.63 7.54
C PHE A 415 -7.45 24.17 8.93
N TYR A 416 -8.43 24.89 9.50
CA TYR A 416 -8.67 24.87 10.94
C TYR A 416 -9.82 23.91 11.18
N ILE A 417 -9.58 22.85 11.96
CA ILE A 417 -10.64 21.94 12.40
C ILE A 417 -11.28 22.56 13.65
N SER A 418 -12.01 23.67 13.46
CA SER A 418 -12.79 24.38 14.49
C SER A 418 -14.04 23.62 14.86
#